data_AF-A0A3B9BSC2-F1
#
_entry.id   AF-A0A3B9BSC2-F1
#
_cell.length_a   1.000
_cell.length_b   1.000
_cell.length_c   1.000
_cell.angle_alpha   90.00
_cell.angle_beta   90.00
_cell.angle_gamma   90.00
#
_symmetry.space_group_name_H-M   'P 1'
#
loop_
_entity.id
_entity.type
_entity.pdbx_description
1 polymer ?
#
loop_
_entity_poly.entity_id
_entity_poly.type
_entity_poly.pdbx_seq_one_letter_code
_entity_poly.pdbx_strand_id
1 'polypeptide(L)' 'MIRSERNPAGDPSGPTHERVFRALRTRIMHGEIIPGQAMTIRGIALEFNVSMTPAREAVRRLTAEGALSMSKTGR' A
#
# COMPACT_ATOMS: atom_id res chain seq x y z
N MET A 1 -16.45 -12.99 -35.60
CA MET A 1 -17.04 -12.17 -34.53
C MET A 1 -16.17 -12.31 -33.29
N ILE A 2 -15.89 -11.19 -32.65
CA ILE A 2 -14.72 -10.87 -31.81
C ILE A 2 -14.71 -11.72 -30.52
N ARG A 3 -13.65 -12.50 -30.29
CA ARG A 3 -13.38 -13.10 -28.96
C ARG A 3 -12.81 -12.00 -28.09
N SER A 4 -13.57 -11.59 -27.07
CA SER A 4 -13.18 -10.58 -26.08
C SER A 4 -11.82 -10.90 -25.47
N GLU A 5 -10.87 -9.99 -25.67
CA GLU A 5 -9.61 -9.94 -24.95
C GLU A 5 -9.90 -9.73 -23.46
N ARG A 6 -9.57 -10.72 -22.62
CA ARG A 6 -9.60 -10.55 -21.16
C ARG A 6 -8.53 -9.54 -20.78
N ASN A 7 -8.96 -8.34 -20.41
CA ASN A 7 -8.16 -7.34 -19.71
C ASN A 7 -7.70 -7.92 -18.35
N PRO A 8 -6.39 -8.09 -18.08
CA PRO A 8 -5.89 -8.59 -16.79
C PRO A 8 -5.76 -7.49 -15.72
N ALA A 9 -6.30 -6.29 -15.94
CA ALA A 9 -6.28 -5.22 -14.95
C ALA A 9 -7.34 -5.43 -13.85
N GLY A 10 -6.95 -6.19 -12.82
CA GLY A 10 -7.37 -5.95 -11.44
C GLY A 10 -8.78 -6.37 -11.06
N ASP A 11 -8.93 -7.64 -10.67
CA ASP A 11 -10.03 -8.06 -9.83
C ASP A 11 -9.97 -7.28 -8.49
N PRO A 12 -11.00 -6.52 -8.08
CA PRO A 12 -11.04 -5.85 -6.78
C PRO A 12 -11.02 -6.86 -5.60
N SER A 13 -11.11 -8.16 -5.88
CA SER A 13 -11.04 -9.27 -4.94
C SER A 13 -9.61 -9.72 -4.57
N GLY A 14 -8.57 -8.95 -4.94
CA GLY A 14 -7.21 -9.19 -4.46
C GLY A 14 -7.07 -9.01 -2.93
N PRO A 15 -6.09 -9.64 -2.27
CA PRO A 15 -5.90 -9.49 -0.83
C PRO A 15 -5.82 -8.01 -0.41
N THR A 16 -6.60 -7.61 0.59
CA THR A 16 -6.72 -6.21 1.02
C THR A 16 -5.37 -5.53 1.30
N HIS A 17 -4.40 -6.28 1.83
CA HIS A 17 -3.04 -5.78 2.08
C HIS A 17 -2.27 -5.47 0.78
N GLU A 18 -2.53 -6.22 -0.31
CA GLU A 18 -1.88 -6.00 -1.61
C GLU A 18 -2.37 -4.70 -2.24
N ARG A 19 -3.65 -4.39 -2.13
CA ARG A 19 -4.22 -3.11 -2.58
C ARG A 19 -3.56 -1.93 -1.88
N VAL A 20 -3.44 -1.97 -0.55
CA VAL A 20 -2.79 -0.92 0.24
C VAL A 20 -1.32 -0.78 -0.14
N PHE A 21 -0.61 -1.91 -0.27
CA PHE A 21 0.79 -1.95 -0.68
C PHE A 21 1.01 -1.28 -2.04
N ARG A 22 0.25 -1.68 -3.07
CA ARG A 22 0.40 -1.15 -4.44
C ARG A 22 0.13 0.35 -4.46
N ALA A 23 -0.93 0.80 -3.80
CA ALA A 23 -1.27 2.21 -3.74
C ALA A 23 -0.16 3.04 -3.06
N LEU A 24 0.30 2.64 -1.87
CA LEU A 24 1.39 3.33 -1.18
C LEU A 24 2.68 3.36 -2.02
N ARG A 25 3.04 2.23 -2.65
CA ARG A 25 4.21 2.13 -3.53
C ARG A 25 4.12 3.13 -4.68
N THR A 26 2.98 3.21 -5.35
CA THR A 26 2.76 4.20 -6.43
C THR A 26 2.95 5.62 -5.90
N ARG A 27 2.35 5.98 -4.76
CA ARG A 27 2.46 7.32 -4.19
C ARG A 27 3.91 7.69 -3.83
N ILE A 28 4.68 6.75 -3.31
CA ILE A 28 6.13 6.93 -3.06
C ILE A 28 6.88 7.15 -4.38
N MET A 29 6.65 6.30 -5.38
CA MET A 29 7.35 6.38 -6.67
C MET A 29 7.02 7.66 -7.46
N HIS A 30 5.82 8.19 -7.29
CA HIS A 30 5.38 9.45 -7.90
C HIS A 30 5.78 10.68 -7.07
N GLY A 31 6.39 10.50 -5.90
CA GLY A 31 6.81 11.60 -5.02
C GLY A 31 5.67 12.29 -4.26
N GLU A 32 4.47 11.70 -4.23
CA GLU A 32 3.35 12.19 -3.42
C GLU A 32 3.60 11.98 -1.92
N ILE A 33 4.37 10.95 -1.57
CA ILE A 33 4.91 10.75 -0.23
C ILE A 33 6.40 11.09 -0.29
N ILE A 34 6.76 12.21 0.32
CA ILE A 34 8.13 12.71 0.32
C ILE A 34 9.02 11.94 1.34
N PRO A 35 10.33 11.82 1.09
CA PRO A 35 11.26 11.22 2.05
C PRO A 35 11.19 11.91 3.42
N GLY A 36 11.12 11.10 4.47
CA GLY A 36 11.03 11.61 5.85
C GLY A 36 9.62 12.00 6.31
N GLN A 37 8.61 11.96 5.44
CA GLN A 37 7.21 12.14 5.83
C GLN A 37 6.80 11.08 6.85
N ALA A 38 6.43 11.50 8.05
CA ALA A 38 5.94 10.59 9.08
C ALA A 38 4.55 10.06 8.71
N MET A 39 4.36 8.75 8.86
CA MET A 39 3.10 8.06 8.62
C MET A 39 2.89 7.01 9.69
N THR A 40 1.66 6.88 10.17
CA THR A 40 1.30 5.84 11.13
C THR A 40 0.49 4.74 10.44
N ILE A 41 0.65 3.49 10.90
CA ILE A 41 -0.19 2.37 10.42
C ILE A 41 -1.68 2.68 10.63
N ARG A 42 -2.01 3.39 11.72
CA ARG A 42 -3.39 3.82 12.00
C ARG A 42 -3.91 4.82 10.97
N GLY A 43 -3.11 5.82 10.60
CA GLY A 43 -3.46 6.78 9.56
C GLY A 43 -3.68 6.08 8.21
N ILE A 44 -2.77 5.17 7.84
CA ILE A 44 -2.90 4.36 6.61
C ILE A 44 -4.18 3.51 6.66
N ALA A 45 -4.45 2.83 7.77
CA ALA A 45 -5.65 2.01 7.90
C ALA A 45 -6.94 2.82 7.71
N LEU A 46 -7.00 4.03 8.28
CA LEU A 46 -8.12 4.96 8.11
C LEU A 46 -8.25 5.44 6.66
N GLU A 47 -7.14 5.87 6.05
CA GLU A 47 -7.12 6.38 4.67
C GLU A 47 -7.62 5.34 3.66
N PHE A 48 -7.20 4.09 3.83
CA PHE A 48 -7.57 3.00 2.93
C PHE A 48 -8.88 2.30 3.32
N ASN A 49 -9.53 2.72 4.41
CA ASN A 49 -10.72 2.10 5.00
C ASN A 49 -10.53 0.58 5.25
N VAL A 50 -9.45 0.23 5.94
CA VAL A 50 -9.09 -1.15 6.28
C VAL A 50 -8.78 -1.29 7.77
N SER A 51 -8.70 -2.53 8.27
CA SER A 51 -8.19 -2.77 9.62
C SER A 51 -6.67 -2.60 9.72
N MET A 52 -6.15 -2.57 10.95
CA MET A 52 -4.71 -2.40 11.19
C MET A 52 -3.84 -3.53 10.61
N THR A 53 -4.38 -4.74 10.51
CA THR A 53 -3.65 -5.93 10.04
C THR A 53 -3.19 -5.80 8.58
N PRO A 54 -4.06 -5.57 7.58
CA PRO A 54 -3.63 -5.40 6.20
C PRO A 54 -2.76 -4.14 5.99
N ALA A 55 -3.00 -3.06 6.73
CA ALA A 55 -2.14 -1.89 6.69
C ALA A 55 -0.71 -2.21 7.20
N ARG A 56 -0.60 -2.96 8.30
CA ARG A 56 0.69 -3.41 8.84
C ARG A 56 1.43 -4.32 7.85
N GLU A 57 0.74 -5.24 7.19
CA GLU A 57 1.37 -6.11 6.18
C GLU A 57 1.91 -5.31 4.99
N ALA A 58 1.14 -4.33 4.50
CA ALA A 58 1.58 -3.46 3.42
C ALA A 58 2.84 -2.66 3.81
N VAL A 59 2.84 -2.07 5.02
CA VAL A 59 4.00 -1.33 5.54
C VAL A 59 5.20 -2.25 5.73
N ARG A 60 5.02 -3.45 6.31
CA ARG A 60 6.11 -4.43 6.47
C ARG A 60 6.77 -4.78 5.13
N ARG A 61 5.96 -5.00 4.09
CA ARG A 61 6.47 -5.28 2.74
C ARG A 61 7.22 -4.10 2.15
N LEU A 62 6.72 -2.87 2.26
CA LEU A 62 7.42 -1.68 1.81
C LEU A 62 8.74 -1.45 2.56
N THR A 63 8.80 -1.78 3.85
CA THR A 63 10.04 -1.76 4.62
C THR A 63 11.03 -2.82 4.13
N ALA A 64 10.57 -4.03 3.80
CA ALA A 64 11.42 -5.06 3.22
C ALA A 64 11.97 -4.68 1.83
N GLU A 65 11.22 -3.89 1.05
CA GLU A 65 11.69 -3.31 -0.22
C GLU A 65 12.59 -2.08 -0.04
N GLY A 66 12.79 -1.60 1.18
CA GLY A 66 13.56 -0.39 1.48
C GLY A 66 12.84 0.92 1.16
N ALA A 67 11.56 0.87 0.80
CA ALA A 67 10.75 2.06 0.48
C ALA A 67 10.30 2.83 1.73
N LEU A 68 10.21 2.17 2.90
CA LEU A 68 9.85 2.78 4.18
C LEU A 68 10.80 2.32 5.29
N SER A 69 10.96 3.15 6.33
CA SER A 69 11.64 2.78 7.57
C SER A 69 10.68 2.83 8.75
N MET A 70 10.75 1.84 9.64
CA MET A 70 9.92 1.77 10.84
C MET A 70 10.65 2.41 12.02
N SER A 71 10.08 3.50 12.56
CA SER A 71 10.58 4.10 13.81
C SER A 71 10.21 3.19 14.99
N LYS A 72 11.14 2.97 15.92
CA LYS A 72 10.89 2.16 17.14
C LYS A 72 9.80 2.77 18.05
N THR A 73 9.40 4.01 17.80
CA THR A 73 8.46 4.78 18.63
C THR A 73 7.05 4.83 18.04
N GLY A 74 6.83 4.32 16.82
CA GLY A 74 5.47 4.23 16.22
C GLY A 74 4.78 5.58 15.98
N ARG A 75 5.56 6.66 15.86
CA ARG A 75 5.10 8.00 15.49
C ARG A 75 5.41 8.27 14.03
#